data_AF-A0A183IUM7-F1
#
_entry.id   AF-A0A183IUM7-F1
#
_cell.length_a   1.000
_cell.length_b   1.000
_cell.length_c   1.000
_cell.angle_alpha   90.00
_cell.angle_beta   90.00
_cell.angle_gamma   90.00
#
_symmetry.space_group_name_H-M   'P 1'
#
loop_
_entity.id
_entity.type
_entity.pdbx_description
1 polymer ?
#
loop_
_entity_poly.entity_id
_entity_poly.type
_entity_poly.pdbx_seq_one_letter_code
_entity_poly.pdbx_strand_id
1 'polypeptide(L)'
;MSVCATMVGALILLASIVVRVSTVTLPPPYTEQCLAGERLNPVEPVPTYVINLNEKPAKRWARLASDYSQKIIDMLVVKNITYPLFHGKVIKFVDSEMSKMNYYLPQPYQDEIQGIATVLKIPVGQIVINLDFGLLLGWSPEQHDWLLTNTLRPLVVNIDWQVNGRVIFKSTNFAGFIGVLNGVKPKAFSLSANERFDWNGGYLGVMEWLMRLEDNKWMFWITREIMEKAGSYQEAVTVLKKVRLMAPIYFIVGGAASGNKICIKRAGVAQRI
;
A
#
# COMPACT_ATOMS: atom_id res chain seq x y z
N MET A 1 -3.19 -28.19 -2.05
CA MET A 1 -3.62 -27.94 -3.45
C MET A 1 -5.02 -27.32 -3.55
N SER A 2 -6.05 -27.83 -2.86
CA SER A 2 -7.43 -27.31 -2.95
C SER A 2 -7.64 -25.85 -2.46
N VAL A 3 -6.90 -25.41 -1.43
CA VAL A 3 -6.96 -24.03 -0.89
C VAL A 3 -6.39 -22.98 -1.86
N CYS A 4 -5.35 -23.34 -2.62
CA CYS A 4 -4.74 -22.43 -3.59
C CYS A 4 -5.69 -22.18 -4.76
N ALA A 5 -6.33 -23.23 -5.29
CA ALA A 5 -7.27 -23.13 -6.41
C ALA A 5 -8.53 -22.31 -6.10
N THR A 6 -9.05 -22.41 -4.87
CA THR A 6 -10.23 -21.63 -4.43
C THR A 6 -9.92 -20.15 -4.20
N MET A 7 -8.75 -19.86 -3.63
CA MET A 7 -8.26 -18.49 -3.46
C MET A 7 -7.91 -17.82 -4.80
N VAL A 8 -7.26 -18.57 -5.70
CA VAL A 8 -7.00 -18.19 -7.10
C VAL A 8 -8.30 -17.90 -7.84
N GLY A 9 -9.31 -18.79 -7.74
CA GLY A 9 -10.60 -18.59 -8.39
C GLY A 9 -11.37 -17.36 -7.89
N ALA A 10 -11.31 -17.07 -6.59
CA ALA A 10 -11.95 -15.89 -6.01
C ALA A 10 -11.22 -14.58 -6.36
N LEU A 11 -9.88 -14.60 -6.40
CA LEU A 11 -9.08 -13.47 -6.88
C LEU A 11 -9.32 -13.19 -8.37
N ILE A 12 -9.50 -14.24 -9.19
CA ILE A 12 -9.89 -14.09 -10.61
C ILE A 12 -11.28 -13.45 -10.71
N LEU A 13 -12.24 -13.88 -9.89
CA LEU A 13 -13.58 -13.29 -9.90
C LEU A 13 -13.55 -11.81 -9.51
N LEU A 14 -12.77 -11.45 -8.48
CA LEU A 14 -12.58 -10.06 -8.05
C LEU A 14 -11.80 -9.24 -9.09
N ALA A 15 -10.77 -9.82 -9.71
CA ALA A 15 -9.99 -9.20 -10.78
C ALA A 15 -10.81 -9.03 -12.07
N SER A 16 -11.77 -9.90 -12.36
CA SER A 16 -12.68 -9.77 -13.51
C SER A 16 -13.72 -8.67 -13.34
N ILE A 17 -13.91 -8.20 -12.10
CA ILE A 17 -14.74 -7.03 -11.75
C ILE A 17 -13.89 -5.75 -11.76
N VAL A 18 -12.59 -5.84 -12.07
CA VAL A 18 -11.76 -4.67 -12.42
C VAL A 18 -12.41 -4.03 -13.65
N VAL A 19 -13.20 -3.02 -13.31
CA VAL A 19 -13.78 -2.00 -14.16
C VAL A 19 -12.78 -1.73 -15.27
N ARG A 20 -13.26 -1.72 -16.52
CA ARG A 20 -12.54 -1.11 -17.64
C ARG A 20 -12.04 0.24 -17.13
N VAL A 21 -10.76 0.33 -16.78
CA VAL A 21 -10.13 1.58 -16.40
C VAL A 21 -10.07 2.36 -17.70
N SER A 22 -11.15 3.08 -17.99
CA SER A 22 -11.12 4.17 -18.92
C SER A 22 -10.07 5.10 -18.37
N THR A 23 -8.95 5.27 -19.07
CA THR A 23 -8.09 6.43 -18.86
C THR A 23 -9.00 7.64 -18.84
N VAL A 24 -9.20 8.26 -17.68
CA VAL A 24 -9.91 9.53 -17.59
C VAL A 24 -8.97 10.55 -18.22
N THR A 25 -9.04 10.67 -19.53
CA THR A 25 -8.42 11.78 -20.25
C THR A 25 -9.28 12.98 -19.93
N LEU A 26 -8.79 13.86 -19.05
CA LEU A 26 -9.41 15.17 -18.86
C LEU A 26 -9.37 15.88 -20.21
N PRO A 27 -10.53 16.17 -20.84
CA PRO A 27 -10.53 16.82 -22.13
C PRO A 27 -9.96 18.22 -21.95
N PRO A 28 -9.02 18.66 -22.81
CA PRO A 28 -8.60 20.05 -22.80
C PRO A 28 -9.81 20.97 -23.07
N PRO A 29 -9.82 22.19 -22.53
CA PRO A 29 -8.75 22.82 -21.76
C PRO A 29 -8.70 22.31 -20.31
N TYR A 30 -7.49 22.11 -19.78
CA TYR A 30 -7.31 22.02 -18.34
C TYR A 30 -7.71 23.37 -17.75
N THR A 31 -8.86 23.44 -17.09
CA THR A 31 -9.42 24.67 -16.52
C THR A 31 -8.85 24.97 -15.12
N GLU A 32 -7.89 24.17 -14.65
CA GLU A 32 -7.31 24.33 -13.33
C GLU A 32 -6.44 25.60 -13.26
N GLN A 33 -6.63 26.37 -12.20
CA GLN A 33 -5.83 27.56 -11.92
C GLN A 33 -4.41 27.13 -11.48
N CYS A 34 -3.38 27.73 -12.08
CA CYS A 34 -2.01 27.57 -11.61
C CYS A 34 -1.83 28.33 -10.29
N LEU A 35 -1.79 27.63 -9.16
CA LEU A 35 -1.58 28.21 -7.83
C LEU A 35 -0.09 28.41 -7.47
N ALA A 36 0.81 28.33 -8.47
CA ALA A 36 2.24 28.48 -8.22
C ALA A 36 2.56 29.89 -7.71
N GLY A 37 3.13 29.99 -6.51
CA GLY A 37 3.40 31.28 -5.86
C GLY A 37 2.24 31.79 -4.99
N GLU A 38 1.10 31.12 -4.98
CA GLU A 38 0.00 31.42 -4.05
C GLU A 38 0.25 30.78 -2.68
N ARG A 39 -0.16 31.48 -1.61
CA ARG A 39 -0.14 30.93 -0.27
C ARG A 39 -1.32 29.96 -0.13
N LEU A 40 -1.03 28.67 -0.29
CA LEU A 40 -2.02 27.62 -0.02
C LEU A 40 -2.52 27.73 1.43
N ASN A 41 -3.81 27.46 1.62
CA ASN A 41 -4.41 27.45 2.95
C ASN A 41 -3.60 26.53 3.88
N PRO A 42 -3.38 26.93 5.15
CA PRO A 42 -2.72 26.06 6.12
C PRO A 42 -3.48 24.73 6.18
N VAL A 43 -2.82 23.66 5.75
CA VAL A 43 -3.36 22.32 5.93
C VAL A 43 -3.27 22.00 7.42
N GLU A 44 -4.33 21.41 7.99
CA GLU A 44 -4.28 20.94 9.36
C GLU A 44 -3.04 20.07 9.59
N PRO A 45 -2.31 20.28 10.71
CA PRO A 45 -1.11 19.52 10.96
C PRO A 45 -1.44 18.03 11.12
N VAL A 46 -0.81 17.21 10.27
CA VAL A 46 -0.96 15.75 10.31
C VAL A 46 -0.25 15.19 11.54
N PRO A 47 -0.94 14.39 12.39
CA PRO A 47 -0.33 13.78 13.57
C PRO A 47 0.88 12.91 13.24
N THR A 48 1.91 12.94 14.10
CA THR A 48 3.12 12.13 13.94
C THR A 48 3.18 11.02 14.99
N TYR A 49 3.45 9.80 14.53
CA TYR A 49 3.65 8.62 15.37
C TYR A 49 5.07 8.09 15.24
N VAL A 50 5.54 7.42 16.30
CA VAL A 50 6.83 6.72 16.28
C VAL A 50 6.58 5.24 16.08
N ILE A 51 7.25 4.65 15.08
CA ILE A 51 7.31 3.20 14.90
C ILE A 51 8.72 2.75 15.25
N ASN A 52 8.87 2.05 16.37
CA ASN A 52 10.16 1.58 16.88
C ASN A 52 10.49 0.19 16.32
N LEU A 53 11.45 0.12 15.41
CA LEU A 53 11.85 -1.14 14.75
C LEU A 53 12.59 -2.10 15.69
N ASN A 54 13.09 -1.65 16.85
CA ASN A 54 13.63 -2.55 17.87
C ASN A 54 12.55 -3.26 18.69
N GLU A 55 11.32 -2.76 18.67
CA GLU A 55 10.20 -3.43 19.32
C GLU A 55 9.81 -4.69 18.54
N LYS A 56 9.24 -5.68 19.25
CA LYS A 56 8.65 -6.87 18.62
C LYS A 56 7.62 -6.44 17.56
N PRO A 57 7.68 -6.98 16.33
CA PRO A 57 6.78 -6.62 15.22
C PRO A 57 5.31 -6.45 15.62
N ALA A 58 4.73 -7.42 16.35
CA ALA A 58 3.33 -7.40 16.78
C ALA A 58 2.92 -6.23 17.71
N LYS A 59 3.87 -5.48 18.26
CA LYS A 59 3.59 -4.35 19.16
C LYS A 59 3.84 -2.97 18.54
N ARG A 60 4.62 -2.91 17.46
CA ARG A 60 5.09 -1.66 16.83
C ARG A 60 3.97 -0.67 16.51
N TRP A 61 2.82 -1.19 16.09
CA TRP A 61 1.67 -0.42 15.63
C TRP A 61 0.58 -0.25 16.68
N ALA A 62 0.75 -0.79 17.89
CA ALA A 62 -0.35 -0.93 18.84
C ALA A 62 -0.98 0.41 19.25
N ARG A 63 -0.14 1.43 19.51
CA ARG A 63 -0.61 2.78 19.85
C ARG A 63 -1.40 3.40 18.70
N LEU A 64 -0.83 3.43 17.49
CA LEU A 64 -1.51 4.00 16.32
C LEU A 64 -2.82 3.28 16.03
N ALA A 65 -2.83 1.94 16.08
CA ALA A 65 -4.03 1.14 15.88
C ALA A 65 -5.10 1.43 16.92
N SER A 66 -4.72 1.61 18.19
CA SER A 66 -5.65 1.99 19.26
C SER A 66 -6.24 3.39 19.03
N ASP A 67 -5.40 4.38 18.77
CA ASP A 67 -5.80 5.79 18.62
C ASP A 67 -6.71 6.00 17.39
N TYR A 68 -6.53 5.20 16.34
CA TYR A 68 -7.33 5.25 15.10
C TYR A 68 -8.33 4.09 14.98
N SER A 69 -8.62 3.36 16.06
CA SER A 69 -9.35 2.08 15.98
C SER A 69 -10.65 2.17 15.17
N GLN A 70 -11.52 3.11 15.53
CA GLN A 70 -12.80 3.27 14.84
C GLN A 70 -12.61 3.67 13.37
N LYS A 71 -11.71 4.61 13.08
CA LYS A 71 -11.43 5.05 11.71
C LYS A 71 -10.88 3.93 10.83
N ILE A 72 -10.02 3.08 11.38
CA ILE A 72 -9.50 1.91 10.66
C ILE A 72 -10.66 0.96 10.37
N ILE A 73 -11.50 0.66 11.37
CA ILE A 73 -12.67 -0.21 11.21
C ILE A 73 -13.68 0.37 10.20
N ASP A 74 -13.87 1.69 10.20
CA ASP A 74 -14.74 2.39 9.25
C ASP A 74 -14.16 2.40 7.82
N MET A 75 -12.84 2.31 7.66
CA MET A 75 -12.23 2.11 6.35
C MET A 75 -12.40 0.68 5.83
N LEU A 76 -12.48 -0.30 6.73
CA LEU A 76 -12.80 -1.70 6.40
C LEU A 76 -14.24 -1.90 5.89
N VAL A 77 -14.98 -0.81 5.67
CA VAL A 77 -16.31 -0.74 5.08
C VAL A 77 -16.32 -1.09 3.57
N VAL A 78 -15.35 -1.92 3.14
CA VAL A 78 -15.63 -3.05 2.21
C VAL A 78 -16.96 -3.73 2.59
N LYS A 79 -17.33 -3.77 3.87
CA LYS A 79 -18.65 -4.24 4.34
C LYS A 79 -19.86 -3.46 3.80
N ASN A 80 -19.82 -2.15 3.49
CA ASN A 80 -21.00 -1.47 2.91
C ASN A 80 -20.93 -1.35 1.39
N ILE A 81 -19.73 -1.34 0.80
CA ILE A 81 -19.58 -1.27 -0.66
C ILE A 81 -19.84 -2.65 -1.30
N THR A 82 -19.37 -3.74 -0.67
CA THR A 82 -19.50 -5.10 -1.22
C THR A 82 -20.76 -5.83 -0.78
N TYR A 83 -21.41 -5.41 0.30
CA TYR A 83 -22.63 -6.07 0.76
C TYR A 83 -23.82 -5.94 -0.21
N PRO A 84 -24.06 -4.77 -0.85
CA PRO A 84 -25.03 -4.66 -1.93
C PRO A 84 -24.69 -5.52 -3.15
N LEU A 85 -23.39 -5.67 -3.47
CA LEU A 85 -22.93 -6.39 -4.66
C LEU A 85 -22.81 -7.91 -4.48
N PHE A 86 -22.54 -8.38 -3.26
CA PHE A 86 -22.17 -9.78 -2.99
C PHE A 86 -22.85 -10.40 -1.75
N HIS A 87 -23.82 -9.72 -1.14
CA HIS A 87 -24.65 -10.24 -0.04
C HIS A 87 -23.84 -10.88 1.11
N GLY A 88 -22.73 -10.23 1.52
CA GLY A 88 -21.90 -10.68 2.63
C GLY A 88 -20.99 -11.90 2.34
N LYS A 89 -21.02 -12.49 1.14
CA LYS A 89 -20.12 -13.58 0.76
C LYS A 89 -18.64 -13.15 0.77
N VAL A 90 -18.38 -11.88 0.43
CA VAL A 90 -17.03 -11.28 0.46
C VAL A 90 -16.49 -11.22 1.88
N ILE A 91 -17.33 -10.94 2.89
CA ILE A 91 -16.88 -10.87 4.30
C ILE A 91 -16.40 -12.24 4.78
N LYS A 92 -17.17 -13.30 4.53
CA LYS A 92 -16.77 -14.67 4.88
C LYS A 92 -15.48 -15.11 4.16
N PHE A 93 -15.33 -14.71 2.89
CA PHE A 93 -14.12 -14.97 2.14
C PHE A 93 -12.91 -14.23 2.72
N VAL A 94 -13.04 -12.94 3.05
CA VAL A 94 -11.97 -12.14 3.68
C VAL A 94 -11.58 -12.74 5.03
N ASP A 95 -12.56 -13.03 5.90
CA ASP A 95 -12.29 -13.58 7.23
C ASP A 95 -11.61 -14.96 7.17
N SER A 96 -11.85 -15.75 6.12
CA SER A 96 -11.23 -17.07 5.92
C SER A 96 -9.95 -17.01 5.11
N GLU A 97 -10.04 -16.68 3.81
CA GLU A 97 -8.94 -16.83 2.86
C GLU A 97 -7.89 -15.75 3.02
N MET A 98 -8.28 -14.49 3.28
CA MET A 98 -7.29 -13.43 3.54
C MET A 98 -6.59 -13.65 4.88
N SER A 99 -7.27 -14.25 5.86
CA SER A 99 -6.60 -14.68 7.10
C SER A 99 -5.55 -15.77 6.83
N LYS A 100 -5.83 -16.70 5.90
CA LYS A 100 -4.81 -17.69 5.48
C LYS A 100 -3.66 -17.02 4.73
N MET A 101 -3.96 -16.01 3.91
CA MET A 101 -2.95 -15.24 3.18
C MET A 101 -1.92 -14.60 4.12
N ASN A 102 -2.30 -14.18 5.33
CA ASN A 102 -1.36 -13.64 6.32
C ASN A 102 -0.19 -14.60 6.62
N TYR A 103 -0.42 -15.92 6.66
CA TYR A 103 0.64 -16.91 6.91
C TYR A 103 1.68 -17.02 5.78
N TYR A 104 1.37 -16.48 4.60
CA TYR A 104 2.28 -16.45 3.46
C TYR A 104 3.03 -15.12 3.34
N LEU A 105 2.67 -14.11 4.14
CA LEU A 105 3.36 -12.84 4.15
C LEU A 105 4.73 -12.98 4.83
N PRO A 106 5.77 -12.31 4.31
CA PRO A 106 7.09 -12.36 4.90
C PRO A 106 7.11 -11.65 6.26
N GLN A 107 7.98 -12.11 7.17
CA GLN A 107 8.31 -11.37 8.37
C GLN A 107 9.10 -10.09 7.99
N PRO A 108 8.94 -8.97 8.73
CA PRO A 108 8.15 -8.80 9.96
C PRO A 108 6.66 -8.47 9.74
N TYR A 109 6.20 -8.42 8.49
CA TYR A 109 4.90 -7.85 8.14
C TYR A 109 3.72 -8.68 8.66
N GLN A 110 3.86 -10.01 8.63
CA GLN A 110 2.87 -10.94 9.19
C GLN A 110 2.52 -10.60 10.64
N ASP A 111 3.53 -10.44 11.49
CA ASP A 111 3.34 -10.18 12.92
C ASP A 111 2.82 -8.76 13.16
N GLU A 112 3.26 -7.77 12.37
CA GLU A 112 2.74 -6.41 12.45
C GLU A 112 1.24 -6.35 12.11
N ILE A 113 0.82 -7.01 11.02
CA ILE A 113 -0.58 -7.13 10.61
C ILE A 113 -1.40 -7.85 11.68
N GLN A 114 -0.87 -8.94 12.24
CA GLN A 114 -1.51 -9.67 13.33
C GLN A 114 -1.64 -8.82 14.60
N GLY A 115 -0.62 -8.01 14.90
CA GLY A 115 -0.62 -7.07 16.03
C GLY A 115 -1.74 -6.04 15.92
N ILE A 116 -1.89 -5.41 14.76
CA ILE A 116 -2.97 -4.46 14.47
C ILE A 116 -4.34 -5.14 14.65
N ALA A 117 -4.54 -6.31 14.03
CA ALA A 117 -5.79 -7.06 14.13
C ALA A 117 -6.16 -7.41 15.58
N THR A 118 -5.15 -7.75 16.40
CA THR A 118 -5.33 -8.07 17.82
C THR A 118 -5.78 -6.87 18.63
N VAL A 119 -5.18 -5.69 18.40
CA VAL A 119 -5.57 -4.44 19.08
C VAL A 119 -6.99 -4.04 18.73
N LEU A 120 -7.35 -4.14 17.44
CA LEU A 120 -8.68 -3.79 16.94
C LEU A 120 -9.74 -4.84 17.24
N LYS A 121 -9.34 -6.05 17.69
CA LYS A 121 -10.21 -7.20 17.97
C LYS A 121 -11.03 -7.62 16.74
N ILE A 122 -10.39 -7.65 15.57
CA ILE A 122 -11.01 -8.07 14.31
C ILE A 122 -10.24 -9.25 13.68
N PRO A 123 -10.86 -10.01 12.76
CA PRO A 123 -10.16 -11.00 11.96
C PRO A 123 -9.00 -10.40 11.16
N VAL A 124 -7.84 -11.08 11.18
CA VAL A 124 -6.61 -10.58 10.53
C VAL A 124 -6.75 -10.41 9.02
N GLY A 125 -7.58 -11.22 8.36
CA GLY A 125 -7.90 -11.08 6.94
C GLY A 125 -8.46 -9.70 6.57
N GLN A 126 -9.15 -9.02 7.50
CA GLN A 126 -9.65 -7.66 7.27
C GLN A 126 -8.50 -6.62 7.27
N ILE A 127 -7.37 -6.87 7.94
CA ILE A 127 -6.19 -6.01 7.79
C ILE A 127 -5.38 -6.37 6.55
N VAL A 128 -5.33 -7.65 6.18
CA VAL A 128 -4.63 -8.10 4.97
C VAL A 128 -5.25 -7.51 3.71
N ILE A 129 -6.58 -7.39 3.62
CA ILE A 129 -7.21 -6.80 2.43
C ILE A 129 -6.79 -5.34 2.23
N ASN A 130 -6.48 -4.58 3.29
CA ASN A 130 -6.02 -3.19 3.19
C ASN A 130 -4.69 -3.00 2.45
N LEU A 131 -3.97 -4.09 2.18
CA LEU A 131 -2.75 -4.06 1.37
C LEU A 131 -3.02 -3.72 -0.10
N ASP A 132 -4.25 -3.82 -0.58
CA ASP A 132 -4.62 -3.50 -1.96
C ASP A 132 -4.93 -2.01 -2.20
N PHE A 133 -4.99 -1.19 -1.13
CA PHE A 133 -5.41 0.21 -1.19
C PHE A 133 -6.66 0.44 -2.07
N GLY A 134 -7.65 -0.45 -1.98
CA GLY A 134 -8.88 -0.35 -2.75
C GLY A 134 -8.70 -0.35 -4.28
N LEU A 135 -7.55 -0.81 -4.79
CA LEU A 135 -7.34 -1.01 -6.22
C LEU A 135 -8.37 -2.00 -6.81
N LEU A 136 -8.89 -2.91 -5.97
CA LEU A 136 -9.93 -3.86 -6.36
C LEU A 136 -11.37 -3.34 -6.14
N LEU A 137 -11.59 -2.39 -5.22
CA LEU A 137 -12.95 -2.07 -4.70
C LEU A 137 -13.21 -0.57 -4.41
N GLY A 138 -12.37 0.34 -4.90
CA GLY A 138 -12.38 1.76 -4.52
C GLY A 138 -13.32 2.67 -5.32
N TRP A 139 -13.88 2.19 -6.44
CA TRP A 139 -14.78 2.96 -7.30
C TRP A 139 -16.24 2.83 -6.84
N SER A 140 -16.92 3.96 -6.60
CA SER A 140 -18.37 3.99 -6.43
C SER A 140 -19.06 4.25 -7.78
N PRO A 141 -19.82 3.28 -8.34
CA PRO A 141 -20.60 3.50 -9.55
C PRO A 141 -21.73 4.52 -9.35
N GLU A 142 -22.21 4.68 -8.12
CA GLU A 142 -23.30 5.58 -7.76
C GLU A 142 -22.83 7.03 -7.66
N GLN A 143 -21.71 7.26 -6.96
CA GLN A 143 -21.16 8.60 -6.73
C GLN A 143 -20.20 9.04 -7.84
N HIS A 144 -19.82 8.13 -8.75
CA HIS A 144 -18.78 8.35 -9.76
C HIS A 144 -17.48 8.91 -9.16
N ASP A 145 -17.18 8.49 -7.93
CA ASP A 145 -16.06 8.98 -7.14
C ASP A 145 -15.30 7.80 -6.50
N TRP A 146 -14.03 8.05 -6.20
CA TRP A 146 -13.19 7.14 -5.44
C TRP A 146 -13.50 7.32 -3.96
N LEU A 147 -14.54 6.64 -3.48
CA LEU A 147 -14.99 6.65 -2.08
C LEU A 147 -13.83 6.36 -1.10
N LEU A 148 -12.83 5.60 -1.56
CA LEU A 148 -11.61 5.34 -0.82
C LEU A 148 -10.84 6.61 -0.45
N THR A 149 -10.71 7.59 -1.35
CA THR A 149 -9.91 8.81 -1.11
C THR A 149 -10.45 9.61 0.10
N ASN A 150 -11.78 9.76 0.17
CA ASN A 150 -12.44 10.45 1.29
C ASN A 150 -12.30 9.68 2.60
N THR A 151 -12.30 8.34 2.52
CA THR A 151 -12.17 7.45 3.67
C THR A 151 -10.72 7.37 4.20
N LEU A 152 -9.73 7.51 3.33
CA LEU A 152 -8.31 7.49 3.68
C LEU A 152 -7.80 8.81 4.25
N ARG A 153 -8.38 9.95 3.85
CA ARG A 153 -7.97 11.28 4.37
C ARG A 153 -7.88 11.36 5.91
N PRO A 154 -8.89 10.92 6.70
CA PRO A 154 -8.81 10.99 8.16
C PRO A 154 -7.85 9.98 8.80
N LEU A 155 -7.28 9.05 8.02
CA LEU A 155 -6.27 8.07 8.44
C LEU A 155 -4.84 8.52 8.16
N VAL A 156 -4.64 9.65 7.48
CA VAL A 156 -3.29 10.16 7.15
C VAL A 156 -2.54 10.49 8.43
N VAL A 157 -1.34 9.94 8.56
CA VAL A 157 -0.40 10.16 9.67
C VAL A 157 1.03 10.29 9.14
N ASN A 158 1.85 11.06 9.83
CA ASN A 158 3.29 11.00 9.65
C ASN A 158 3.88 9.93 10.57
N ILE A 159 4.92 9.26 10.10
CA ILE A 159 5.64 8.25 10.86
C ILE A 159 7.12 8.60 10.93
N ASP A 160 7.63 8.68 12.15
CA ASP A 160 9.04 8.70 12.48
C ASP A 160 9.49 7.27 12.78
N TRP A 161 10.21 6.66 11.84
CA TRP A 161 10.70 5.29 11.97
C TRP A 161 11.99 5.27 12.77
N GLN A 162 12.01 4.57 13.90
CA GLN A 162 13.12 4.60 14.84
C GLN A 162 13.86 3.28 14.96
N VAL A 163 15.18 3.39 15.06
CA VAL A 163 16.09 2.32 15.50
C VAL A 163 16.97 2.87 16.61
N ASN A 164 17.03 2.19 17.75
CA ASN A 164 17.78 2.54 18.96
C ASN A 164 17.49 3.98 19.42
N GLY A 165 16.21 4.38 19.38
CA GLY A 165 15.75 5.74 19.74
C GLY A 165 16.10 6.84 18.74
N ARG A 166 16.67 6.51 17.58
CA ARG A 166 17.01 7.48 16.52
C ARG A 166 16.11 7.30 15.31
N VAL A 167 15.58 8.40 14.79
CA VAL A 167 14.79 8.39 13.56
C VAL A 167 15.70 8.11 12.38
N ILE A 168 15.47 6.98 11.70
CA ILE A 168 16.23 6.56 10.53
C ILE A 168 15.63 7.09 9.22
N PHE A 169 14.31 7.27 9.16
CA PHE A 169 13.62 7.94 8.07
C PHE A 169 12.21 8.36 8.51
N LYS A 170 11.56 9.19 7.69
CA LYS A 170 10.19 9.66 7.88
C LYS A 170 9.32 9.27 6.70
N SER A 171 8.03 9.05 6.92
CA SER A 171 7.05 8.77 5.84
C SER A 171 5.70 9.38 6.16
N THR A 172 4.94 9.73 5.12
CA THR A 172 3.49 9.94 5.26
C THR A 172 2.77 8.65 4.92
N ASN A 173 1.88 8.22 5.81
CA ASN A 173 1.27 6.92 5.80
C ASN A 173 -0.22 6.98 6.17
N PHE A 174 -0.91 5.84 6.14
CA PHE A 174 -2.27 5.67 6.62
C PHE A 174 -2.29 4.78 7.86
N ALA A 175 -3.06 5.14 8.87
CA ALA A 175 -3.27 4.29 10.02
C ALA A 175 -3.88 2.94 9.58
N GLY A 176 -3.28 1.83 10.03
CA GLY A 176 -3.64 0.48 9.59
C GLY A 176 -2.85 -0.03 8.37
N PHE A 177 -2.04 0.80 7.72
CA PHE A 177 -1.14 0.39 6.65
C PHE A 177 0.32 0.37 7.11
N ILE A 178 0.99 -0.78 6.90
CA ILE A 178 2.33 -1.01 7.43
C ILE A 178 3.44 -0.91 6.37
N GLY A 179 3.08 -0.74 5.09
CA GLY A 179 4.05 -0.48 4.02
C GLY A 179 4.47 0.99 3.96
N VAL A 180 5.29 1.34 2.97
CA VAL A 180 5.71 2.74 2.74
C VAL A 180 5.47 3.11 1.28
N LEU A 181 4.67 4.13 0.98
CA LEU A 181 4.51 4.61 -0.40
C LEU A 181 5.42 5.81 -0.70
N ASN A 182 5.71 6.60 0.31
CA ASN A 182 6.52 7.79 0.22
C ASN A 182 7.35 7.91 1.50
N GLY A 183 8.59 8.38 1.38
CA GLY A 183 9.45 8.56 2.52
C GLY A 183 10.67 9.43 2.23
N VAL A 184 11.21 10.02 3.29
CA VAL A 184 12.42 10.84 3.26
C VAL A 184 13.40 10.30 4.29
N LYS A 185 14.58 9.93 3.82
CA LYS A 185 15.73 9.58 4.64
C LYS A 185 16.61 10.83 4.75
N PRO A 186 16.62 11.52 5.91
CA PRO A 186 17.28 12.81 6.04
C PRO A 186 18.74 12.75 5.57
N LYS A 187 19.15 13.75 4.78
CA LYS A 187 20.50 13.89 4.21
C LYS A 187 20.93 12.78 3.23
N ALA A 188 20.05 11.83 2.88
CA ALA A 188 20.37 10.75 1.95
C ALA A 188 19.51 10.83 0.68
N PHE A 189 18.23 10.47 0.77
CA PHE A 189 17.31 10.44 -0.36
C PHE A 189 15.84 10.49 0.07
N SER A 190 14.97 10.87 -0.86
CA SER A 190 13.52 10.67 -0.81
C SER A 190 13.10 9.63 -1.85
N LEU A 191 12.03 8.91 -1.55
CA LEU A 191 11.46 7.89 -2.42
C LEU A 191 9.94 8.04 -2.43
N SER A 192 9.33 8.04 -3.60
CA SER A 192 7.89 7.83 -3.77
C SER A 192 7.61 6.76 -4.83
N ALA A 193 6.50 6.07 -4.66
CA ALA A 193 6.01 5.01 -5.52
C ALA A 193 4.67 5.44 -6.14
N ASN A 194 4.59 5.40 -7.48
CA ASN A 194 3.37 5.68 -8.22
C ASN A 194 2.94 4.42 -8.98
N GLU A 195 1.66 4.07 -8.87
CA GLU A 195 1.06 2.94 -9.57
C GLU A 195 1.22 3.08 -11.09
N ARG A 196 1.39 1.95 -11.77
CA ARG A 196 1.47 1.90 -13.23
C ARG A 196 0.59 0.79 -13.77
N PHE A 197 -0.49 1.18 -14.45
CA PHE A 197 -1.34 0.23 -15.14
C PHE A 197 -0.70 -0.30 -16.42
N ASP A 198 -0.87 -1.60 -16.63
CA ASP A 198 -0.46 -2.31 -17.83
C ASP A 198 -1.36 -3.54 -17.99
N TRP A 199 -1.48 -4.06 -19.21
CA TRP A 199 -2.35 -5.19 -19.51
C TRP A 199 -1.90 -6.46 -18.75
N ASN A 200 -0.59 -6.68 -18.71
CA ASN A 200 0.05 -7.67 -17.82
C ASN A 200 0.37 -7.00 -16.47
N GLY A 201 -0.69 -6.70 -15.72
CA GLY A 201 -0.65 -5.94 -14.47
C GLY A 201 -0.45 -6.78 -13.21
N GLY A 202 -0.65 -6.17 -12.04
CA GLY A 202 -0.36 -6.77 -10.74
C GLY A 202 -1.16 -8.03 -10.40
N TYR A 203 -2.33 -8.26 -11.01
CA TYR A 203 -3.17 -9.43 -10.75
C TYR A 203 -2.47 -10.75 -11.13
N LEU A 204 -1.75 -10.80 -12.26
CA LEU A 204 -0.95 -11.97 -12.64
C LEU A 204 0.20 -12.20 -11.64
N GLY A 205 0.88 -11.13 -11.24
CA GLY A 205 1.99 -11.22 -10.28
C GLY A 205 1.55 -11.70 -8.89
N VAL A 206 0.36 -11.30 -8.41
CA VAL A 206 -0.23 -11.81 -7.17
C VAL A 206 -0.51 -13.32 -7.28
N MET A 207 -0.96 -13.78 -8.44
CA MET A 207 -1.28 -15.20 -8.67
C MET A 207 0.00 -16.05 -8.69
N GLU A 208 1.05 -15.60 -9.39
CA GLU A 208 2.37 -16.25 -9.38
C GLU A 208 2.96 -16.30 -7.96
N TRP A 209 2.85 -15.21 -7.21
CA TRP A 209 3.31 -15.13 -5.82
C TRP A 209 2.54 -16.10 -4.90
N LEU A 210 1.21 -16.15 -5.03
CA LEU A 210 0.35 -17.02 -4.24
C LEU A 210 0.61 -18.50 -4.51
N MET A 211 0.92 -18.84 -5.76
CA MET A 211 1.33 -20.18 -6.17
C MET A 211 2.79 -20.50 -5.83
N ARG A 212 3.52 -19.56 -5.19
CA ARG A 212 4.96 -19.65 -4.88
C ARG A 212 5.81 -19.97 -6.10
N LEU A 213 5.39 -19.50 -7.28
CA LEU A 213 6.14 -19.69 -8.51
C LEU A 213 7.35 -18.77 -8.56
N GLU A 214 7.27 -17.62 -7.89
CA GLU A 214 8.35 -16.64 -7.83
C GLU A 214 8.41 -15.85 -6.51
N ASP A 215 9.63 -15.52 -6.07
CA ASP A 215 9.92 -14.64 -4.93
C ASP A 215 9.73 -13.15 -5.28
N ASN A 216 8.55 -12.80 -5.79
CA ASN A 216 8.25 -11.43 -6.20
C ASN A 216 7.94 -10.54 -5.00
N LYS A 217 8.44 -9.29 -5.04
CA LYS A 217 8.19 -8.32 -3.97
C LYS A 217 6.96 -7.45 -4.26
N TRP A 218 6.19 -7.21 -3.22
CA TRP A 218 5.18 -6.16 -3.22
C TRP A 218 5.84 -4.80 -3.23
N MET A 219 5.23 -3.85 -3.95
CA MET A 219 5.65 -2.45 -4.06
C MET A 219 6.03 -1.86 -2.71
N PHE A 220 5.09 -1.92 -1.77
CA PHE A 220 5.20 -1.17 -0.53
C PHE A 220 6.10 -1.86 0.51
N TRP A 221 6.41 -3.14 0.31
CA TRP A 221 7.45 -3.85 1.06
C TRP A 221 8.83 -3.45 0.57
N ILE A 222 9.06 -3.43 -0.74
CA ILE A 222 10.39 -3.08 -1.24
C ILE A 222 10.74 -1.63 -0.93
N THR A 223 9.80 -0.69 -1.07
CA THR A 223 10.02 0.71 -0.69
C THR A 223 10.36 0.83 0.81
N ARG A 224 9.62 0.15 1.69
CA ARG A 224 9.90 0.13 3.12
C ARG A 224 11.29 -0.45 3.42
N GLU A 225 11.64 -1.58 2.82
CA GLU A 225 12.97 -2.19 3.00
C GLU A 225 14.10 -1.27 2.53
N ILE A 226 13.90 -0.53 1.43
CA ILE A 226 14.88 0.44 0.93
C ILE A 226 15.03 1.59 1.94
N MET A 227 13.92 2.12 2.45
CA MET A 227 13.96 3.20 3.45
C MET A 227 14.63 2.74 4.75
N GLU A 228 14.41 1.49 5.17
CA GLU A 228 15.05 0.91 6.35
C GLU A 228 16.56 0.66 6.13
N LYS A 229 16.94 -0.01 5.04
CA LYS A 229 18.28 -0.58 4.85
C LYS A 229 19.23 0.30 4.04
N ALA A 230 18.77 0.93 2.95
CA ALA A 230 19.68 1.64 2.06
C ALA A 230 20.26 2.89 2.73
N GLY A 231 21.58 3.04 2.72
CA GLY A 231 22.29 4.18 3.31
C GLY A 231 22.45 5.36 2.35
N SER A 232 22.28 5.15 1.04
CA SER A 232 22.54 6.16 0.02
C SER A 232 21.54 6.13 -1.15
N TYR A 233 21.49 7.23 -1.89
CA TYR A 233 20.73 7.35 -3.13
C TYR A 233 21.14 6.28 -4.17
N GLN A 234 22.43 6.07 -4.36
CA GLN A 234 22.97 5.12 -5.35
C GLN A 234 22.59 3.68 -5.02
N GLU A 235 22.68 3.31 -3.75
CA GLU A 235 22.26 1.99 -3.26
C GLU A 235 20.77 1.78 -3.50
N ALA A 236 19.93 2.74 -3.09
CA ALA A 236 18.49 2.69 -3.31
C ALA A 236 18.14 2.51 -4.80
N VAL A 237 18.70 3.34 -5.67
CA VAL A 237 18.48 3.27 -7.12
C VAL A 237 18.96 1.94 -7.71
N THR A 238 20.10 1.41 -7.26
CA THR A 238 20.65 0.15 -7.77
C THR A 238 19.73 -1.02 -7.48
N VAL A 239 19.19 -1.09 -6.26
CA VAL A 239 18.25 -2.15 -5.88
C VAL A 239 16.92 -1.96 -6.60
N LEU A 240 16.37 -0.74 -6.65
CA LEU A 240 15.09 -0.43 -7.29
C LEU A 240 15.10 -0.66 -8.81
N LYS A 241 16.27 -0.69 -9.47
CA LYS A 241 16.38 -1.07 -10.89
C LYS A 241 16.32 -2.58 -11.12
N LYS A 242 16.71 -3.40 -10.14
CA LYS A 242 16.94 -4.84 -10.33
C LYS A 242 15.89 -5.72 -9.66
N VAL A 243 15.32 -5.28 -8.55
CA VAL A 243 14.37 -6.06 -7.73
C VAL A 243 13.21 -6.60 -8.58
N ARG A 244 12.82 -7.87 -8.41
CA ARG A 244 11.64 -8.42 -9.08
C ARG A 244 10.37 -7.97 -8.38
N LEU A 245 9.38 -7.51 -9.16
CA LEU A 245 8.17 -6.88 -8.66
C LEU A 245 6.95 -7.63 -9.20
N MET A 246 5.93 -7.76 -8.37
CA MET A 246 4.67 -8.37 -8.80
C MET A 246 3.89 -7.49 -9.78
N ALA A 247 3.93 -6.16 -9.59
CA ALA A 247 3.17 -5.21 -10.39
C ALA A 247 4.10 -4.17 -11.05
N PRO A 248 3.72 -3.60 -12.20
CA PRO A 248 4.42 -2.47 -12.78
C PRO A 248 4.31 -1.22 -11.89
N ILE A 249 5.34 -0.38 -11.88
CA ILE A 249 5.39 0.79 -11.01
C ILE A 249 6.37 1.86 -11.53
N TYR A 250 6.17 3.11 -11.12
CA TYR A 250 7.20 4.14 -11.16
C TYR A 250 7.79 4.39 -9.77
N PHE A 251 9.11 4.30 -9.63
CA PHE A 251 9.81 4.83 -8.45
C PHE A 251 10.41 6.19 -8.77
N ILE A 252 10.08 7.20 -7.98
CA ILE A 252 10.68 8.53 -8.07
C ILE A 252 11.63 8.69 -6.88
N VAL A 253 12.91 8.89 -7.18
CA VAL A 253 13.96 9.00 -6.17
C VAL A 253 14.67 10.35 -6.32
N GLY A 254 14.75 11.10 -5.23
CA GLY A 254 15.55 12.33 -5.14
C GLY A 254 16.67 12.14 -4.13
N GLY A 255 17.91 12.48 -4.47
CA GLY A 255 19.05 12.46 -3.56
C GLY A 255 19.34 13.84 -2.97
N ALA A 256 20.14 13.88 -1.91
CA ALA A 256 20.52 15.14 -1.26
C ALA A 256 21.50 16.02 -2.08
N ALA A 257 22.27 15.42 -2.99
CA ALA A 257 23.21 16.15 -3.84
C ALA A 257 22.55 16.65 -5.13
N SER A 258 23.02 17.78 -5.65
CA SER A 258 22.53 18.36 -6.92
C SER A 258 22.63 17.34 -8.06
N GLY A 259 21.58 17.26 -8.88
CA GLY A 259 21.49 16.33 -10.01
C GLY A 259 21.08 14.90 -9.66
N ASN A 260 21.07 14.50 -8.38
CA ASN A 260 20.58 13.18 -7.98
C ASN A 260 19.06 13.14 -8.01
N LYS A 261 18.48 12.86 -9.18
CA LYS A 261 17.05 12.65 -9.36
C LYS A 261 16.82 11.62 -10.46
N ILE A 262 15.91 10.68 -10.24
CA ILE A 262 15.56 9.67 -11.24
C ILE A 262 14.11 9.23 -11.08
N CYS A 263 13.43 9.05 -12.21
CA CYS A 263 12.19 8.29 -12.30
C CYS A 263 12.50 6.94 -12.94
N ILE A 264 12.23 5.85 -12.23
CA ILE A 264 12.49 4.48 -12.65
C ILE A 264 11.17 3.84 -13.03
N LYS A 265 10.95 3.66 -14.33
CA LYS A 265 9.85 2.85 -14.87
C LYS A 265 10.20 1.37 -14.71
N ARG A 266 9.36 0.61 -14.00
CA ARG A 266 9.53 -0.84 -13.79
C ARG A 266 8.32 -1.62 -14.30
N ALA A 267 8.60 -2.79 -14.87
CA ALA A 267 7.64 -3.80 -15.24
C ALA A 267 7.45 -4.83 -14.12
N GLY A 268 6.24 -5.38 -14.00
CA GLY A 268 5.98 -6.59 -13.21
C GLY A 268 6.45 -7.86 -13.93
N VAL A 269 6.53 -9.00 -13.24
CA VAL A 269 7.08 -10.23 -13.87
C VAL A 269 6.20 -10.80 -14.99
N ALA A 270 4.90 -10.58 -14.93
CA ALA A 270 3.96 -10.95 -15.99
C ALA A 270 4.25 -10.34 -17.39
N GLN A 271 5.17 -9.37 -17.49
CA GLN A 271 5.57 -8.73 -18.76
C GLN A 271 6.78 -9.39 -19.44
N ARG A 272 7.25 -10.55 -18.97
CA ARG A 272 8.39 -11.28 -19.56
C ARG A 272 8.01 -12.38 -20.55
N ILE A 273 6.72 -12.49 -20.89
CA ILE A 273 6.21 -13.41 -21.93
C ILE A 273 5.74 -12.57 -23.12
#